data_AF-A0A2E0ZAQ0-F1
#
_entry.id   AF-A0A2E0ZAQ0-F1
#
_cell.length_a   1.000
_cell.length_b   1.000
_cell.length_c   1.000
_cell.angle_alpha   90.00
_cell.angle_beta   90.00
_cell.angle_gamma   90.00
#
_symmetry.space_group_name_H-M   'P 1'
#
loop_
_entity.id
_entity.type
_entity.pdbx_description
1 polymer ?
#
loop_
_entity_poly.entity_id
_entity_poly.type
_entity_poly.pdbx_seq_one_letter_code
_entity_poly.pdbx_strand_id
1 'polypeptide(L)'
;MDSCLRRNDTQPDQYYYDMHLFRSKATPDAEGYFTTVPADAVQADQMTAVTLNGHKIILTSWEGELYAFSAECPHASTDFAKGWLSRYKVTCADHEYCWDIRNGRILWPEDENYRLKKYPVKVEAGIVKVKLD
;
A
#
# COMPACT_ATOMS: atom_id res chain seq x y z
N MET A 1 15.58 17.06 11.18
CA MET A 1 15.73 16.46 9.83
C MET A 1 15.86 14.93 9.92
N ASP A 2 15.05 14.25 10.73
CA ASP A 2 15.07 12.77 10.84
C ASP A 2 13.62 12.22 10.75
N SER A 3 12.81 12.74 9.83
CA SER A 3 11.37 12.43 9.80
C SER A 3 11.06 11.02 9.26
N CYS A 4 12.00 10.35 8.59
CA CYS A 4 11.76 9.02 7.98
C CYS A 4 12.86 7.97 8.28
N LEU A 5 13.90 8.36 9.03
CA LEU A 5 15.04 7.50 9.36
C LEU A 5 14.74 6.62 10.57
N ARG A 6 13.98 5.53 10.38
CA ARG A 6 14.18 4.28 11.11
C ARG A 6 13.77 3.12 10.22
N ARG A 7 14.77 2.38 9.71
CA ARG A 7 14.56 0.98 9.33
C ARG A 7 14.04 0.28 10.57
N ASN A 8 12.82 -0.22 10.52
CA ASN A 8 12.35 -1.17 11.51
C ASN A 8 12.80 -2.54 11.00
N ASP A 9 13.68 -3.22 11.72
CA ASP A 9 14.28 -4.52 11.34
C ASP A 9 13.25 -5.68 11.30
N THR A 10 11.95 -5.36 11.19
CA THR A 10 10.83 -6.28 11.36
C THR A 10 9.76 -6.10 10.28
N GLN A 11 10.14 -5.87 9.03
CA GLN A 11 9.24 -6.22 7.91
C GLN A 11 9.47 -7.71 7.63
N PRO A 12 8.57 -8.62 8.07
CA PRO A 12 8.67 -10.02 7.67
C PRO A 12 8.55 -10.14 6.15
N ASP A 13 9.03 -11.25 5.58
CA ASP A 13 8.86 -11.57 4.16
C ASP A 13 7.39 -11.35 3.76
N GLN A 14 7.14 -10.38 2.87
CA GLN A 14 5.78 -9.99 2.52
C GLN A 14 5.05 -11.13 1.82
N TYR A 15 3.85 -11.46 2.31
CA TYR A 15 2.95 -12.35 1.60
C TYR A 15 2.34 -11.62 0.41
N TYR A 16 2.71 -12.07 -0.80
CA TYR A 16 2.13 -11.57 -2.03
C TYR A 16 0.87 -12.36 -2.36
N TYR A 17 -0.29 -11.72 -2.29
CA TYR A 17 -1.54 -12.34 -2.73
C TYR A 17 -1.75 -12.05 -4.22
N ASP A 18 -1.45 -13.06 -5.04
CA ASP A 18 -1.74 -13.01 -6.46
C ASP A 18 -3.14 -13.58 -6.74
N MET A 19 -4.09 -12.70 -7.04
CA MET A 19 -5.44 -13.09 -7.44
C MET A 19 -5.54 -13.54 -8.90
N HIS A 20 -4.42 -13.71 -9.61
CA HIS A 20 -4.37 -14.08 -11.03
C HIS A 20 -4.22 -15.57 -11.33
N LEU A 21 -4.18 -16.45 -10.32
CA LEU A 21 -3.94 -17.89 -10.57
C LEU A 21 -5.08 -18.61 -11.33
N PHE A 22 -6.23 -17.98 -11.59
CA PHE A 22 -7.29 -18.54 -12.44
C PHE A 22 -7.99 -17.50 -13.36
N ARG A 23 -7.53 -17.44 -14.62
CA ARG A 23 -8.27 -17.25 -15.90
C ARG A 23 -9.35 -16.16 -16.12
N SER A 24 -9.68 -15.27 -15.18
CA SER A 24 -10.46 -14.05 -15.50
C SER A 24 -10.02 -12.86 -14.67
N LYS A 25 -10.03 -11.65 -15.27
CA LYS A 25 -9.82 -10.40 -14.53
C LYS A 25 -10.81 -10.33 -13.37
N ALA A 26 -10.38 -9.81 -12.22
CA ALA A 26 -11.29 -9.51 -11.12
C ALA A 26 -12.33 -8.49 -11.62
N THR A 27 -13.59 -8.66 -11.22
CA THR A 27 -14.70 -7.76 -11.58
C THR A 27 -15.07 -6.95 -10.34
N PRO A 28 -15.30 -5.63 -10.46
CA PRO A 28 -15.74 -4.84 -9.32
C PRO A 28 -17.21 -5.11 -8.99
N ASP A 29 -17.60 -4.78 -7.75
CA ASP A 29 -19.00 -4.64 -7.38
C ASP A 29 -19.64 -3.39 -8.02
N ALA A 30 -20.93 -3.17 -7.72
CA ALA A 30 -21.70 -2.06 -8.30
C ALA A 30 -21.14 -0.67 -7.96
N GLU A 31 -20.33 -0.53 -6.90
CA GLU A 31 -19.70 0.72 -6.49
C GLU A 31 -18.28 0.89 -7.06
N GLY A 32 -17.77 -0.12 -7.80
CA GLY A 32 -16.44 -0.13 -8.38
C GLY A 32 -15.38 -0.82 -7.53
N TYR A 33 -15.74 -1.45 -6.41
CA TYR A 33 -14.78 -2.06 -5.50
C TYR A 33 -14.48 -3.52 -5.84
N PHE A 34 -13.21 -3.88 -5.81
CA PHE A 34 -12.70 -5.22 -6.01
C PHE A 34 -12.42 -5.89 -4.67
N THR A 35 -12.83 -7.16 -4.54
CA THR A 35 -12.47 -8.01 -3.40
C THR A 35 -10.98 -8.33 -3.42
N THR A 36 -10.32 -8.26 -2.26
CA THR A 36 -8.91 -8.61 -2.08
C THR A 36 -8.73 -9.77 -1.11
N VAL A 37 -8.35 -9.48 0.13
CA VAL A 37 -8.01 -10.42 1.19
C VAL A 37 -8.96 -10.27 2.38
N PRO A 38 -9.05 -11.28 3.26
CA PRO A 38 -9.66 -11.12 4.59
C PRO A 38 -9.05 -9.94 5.36
N ALA A 39 -9.85 -9.26 6.18
CA ALA A 39 -9.40 -8.10 6.95
C ALA A 39 -8.33 -8.44 7.97
N ASP A 40 -8.34 -9.65 8.54
CA ASP A 40 -7.33 -10.13 9.47
C ASP A 40 -5.98 -10.48 8.82
N ALA A 41 -5.93 -10.56 7.48
CA ALA A 41 -4.67 -10.69 6.74
C ALA A 41 -3.89 -9.36 6.69
N VAL A 42 -4.56 -8.21 6.88
CA VAL A 42 -3.91 -6.89 6.89
C VAL A 42 -3.43 -6.57 8.30
N GLN A 43 -2.14 -6.75 8.53
CA GLN A 43 -1.53 -6.49 9.83
C GLN A 43 -1.22 -5.00 10.03
N ALA A 44 -1.42 -4.51 11.26
CA ALA A 44 -1.09 -3.14 11.63
C ALA A 44 0.41 -2.85 11.45
N ASP A 45 0.71 -1.66 10.93
CA ASP A 45 2.06 -1.17 10.66
C ASP A 45 2.89 -2.05 9.70
N GLN A 46 2.25 -2.97 8.97
CA GLN A 46 2.89 -3.85 8.01
C GLN A 46 2.29 -3.68 6.62
N MET A 47 3.09 -3.99 5.60
CA MET A 47 2.69 -3.89 4.20
C MET A 47 2.20 -5.25 3.72
N THR A 48 0.93 -5.32 3.33
CA THR A 48 0.31 -6.50 2.71
C THR A 48 0.14 -6.24 1.22
N ALA A 49 0.91 -6.93 0.38
CA ALA A 49 0.88 -6.70 -1.06
C ALA A 49 -0.22 -7.56 -1.74
N VAL A 50 -1.03 -6.91 -2.58
CA VAL A 50 -2.06 -7.56 -3.40
C VAL A 50 -1.94 -7.13 -4.85
N THR A 51 -2.32 -8.01 -5.79
CA THR A 51 -2.47 -7.65 -7.20
C THR A 51 -3.93 -7.66 -7.61
N LEU A 52 -4.40 -6.54 -8.16
CA LEU A 52 -5.73 -6.43 -8.74
C LEU A 52 -5.64 -5.94 -10.19
N ASN A 53 -6.02 -6.80 -11.13
CA ASN A 53 -6.03 -6.49 -12.56
C ASN A 53 -4.70 -5.89 -13.08
N GLY A 54 -3.57 -6.37 -12.57
CA GLY A 54 -2.23 -5.88 -12.91
C GLY A 54 -1.75 -4.67 -12.10
N HIS A 55 -2.58 -4.09 -11.23
CA HIS A 55 -2.16 -3.06 -10.28
C HIS A 55 -1.61 -3.71 -9.01
N LYS A 56 -0.37 -3.39 -8.65
CA LYS A 56 0.23 -3.77 -7.36
C LYS A 56 -0.13 -2.75 -6.30
N ILE A 57 -0.74 -3.20 -5.22
CA ILE A 57 -1.29 -2.36 -4.16
C ILE A 57 -0.79 -2.86 -2.82
N ILE A 58 -0.38 -1.93 -1.97
CA ILE A 58 -0.11 -2.18 -0.55
C ILE A 58 -1.36 -1.86 0.25
N LEU A 59 -1.79 -2.82 1.06
CA LEU A 59 -2.76 -2.67 2.12
C LEU A 59 -2.02 -2.59 3.45
N THR A 60 -2.42 -1.66 4.31
CA THR A 60 -1.90 -1.55 5.67
C THR A 60 -2.93 -0.90 6.59
N SER A 61 -2.78 -1.07 7.89
CA SER A 61 -3.54 -0.29 8.87
C SER A 61 -2.62 0.46 9.82
N TRP A 62 -3.05 1.65 10.20
CA TRP A 62 -2.37 2.49 11.20
C TRP A 62 -3.43 3.16 12.08
N GLU A 63 -3.27 3.06 13.41
CA GLU A 63 -4.24 3.55 14.41
C GLU A 63 -5.68 3.07 14.18
N GLY A 64 -5.85 1.84 13.66
CA GLY A 64 -7.16 1.23 13.40
C GLY A 64 -7.80 1.63 12.07
N GLU A 65 -7.19 2.55 11.33
CA GLU A 65 -7.66 3.00 10.01
C GLU A 65 -6.95 2.22 8.89
N LEU A 66 -7.70 1.85 7.85
CA LEU A 66 -7.19 1.08 6.71
C LEU A 66 -6.74 2.01 5.59
N TYR A 67 -5.59 1.69 4.98
CA TYR A 67 -5.02 2.44 3.87
C TYR A 67 -4.65 1.51 2.70
N ALA A 68 -4.87 2.00 1.49
CA ALA A 68 -4.44 1.34 0.26
C ALA A 68 -3.69 2.33 -0.64
N PHE A 69 -2.52 1.94 -1.13
CA PHE A 69 -1.69 2.76 -2.02
C PHE A 69 -0.89 1.91 -3.00
N SER A 70 -0.38 2.54 -4.06
CA SER A 70 0.45 1.86 -5.07
C SER A 70 1.68 1.23 -4.42
N ALA A 71 2.00 -0.02 -4.78
CA ALA A 71 3.26 -0.64 -4.37
C ALA A 71 4.48 -0.02 -5.07
N GLU A 72 4.27 0.82 -6.09
CA GLU A 72 5.35 1.47 -6.82
C GLU A 72 5.60 2.89 -6.30
N CYS A 73 6.86 3.14 -5.97
CA CYS A 73 7.38 4.46 -5.63
C CYS A 73 7.08 5.48 -6.73
N PRO A 74 6.41 6.62 -6.44
CA PRO A 74 6.09 7.65 -7.43
C PRO A 74 7.29 8.31 -8.13
N HIS A 75 8.50 8.16 -7.60
CA HIS A 75 9.71 8.75 -8.18
C HIS A 75 10.30 7.89 -9.30
N ALA A 76 10.61 6.63 -9.02
CA ALA A 76 11.35 5.75 -9.94
C ALA A 76 10.79 4.32 -9.99
N SER A 77 9.52 4.12 -9.60
CA SER A 77 8.79 2.84 -9.67
C SER A 77 9.41 1.68 -8.88
N THR A 78 10.32 1.95 -7.95
CA THR A 78 10.81 0.96 -6.98
C THR A 78 9.64 0.33 -6.22
N ASP A 79 9.65 -0.99 -6.10
CA ASP A 79 8.66 -1.72 -5.31
C ASP A 79 8.85 -1.43 -3.81
N PHE A 80 7.80 -0.92 -3.16
CA PHE A 80 7.78 -0.67 -1.72
C PHE A 80 7.97 -1.93 -0.89
N ALA A 81 7.81 -3.12 -1.47
CA ALA A 81 8.21 -4.37 -0.84
C ALA A 81 9.68 -4.39 -0.40
N LYS A 82 10.55 -3.60 -1.06
CA LYS A 82 11.96 -3.44 -0.67
C LYS A 82 12.18 -2.37 0.40
N GLY A 83 11.21 -1.48 0.57
CA GLY A 83 11.22 -0.35 1.49
C GLY A 83 10.78 -0.74 2.89
N TRP A 84 10.31 0.25 3.64
CA TRP A 84 9.76 0.02 4.97
C TRP A 84 8.57 0.94 5.26
N LEU A 85 7.71 0.50 6.17
CA LEU A 85 6.62 1.28 6.74
C LEU A 85 6.92 1.54 8.21
N SER A 86 6.73 2.78 8.65
CA SER A 86 6.79 3.16 10.05
C SER A 86 5.68 4.14 10.37
N ARG A 87 4.70 3.70 11.17
CA ARG A 87 3.48 4.48 11.44
C ARG A 87 2.79 4.79 10.10
N TYR A 88 2.42 6.05 9.88
CA TYR A 88 1.82 6.55 8.65
C TYR A 88 2.83 6.84 7.51
N LYS A 89 4.08 6.43 7.62
CA LYS A 89 5.15 6.80 6.69
C LYS A 89 5.67 5.58 5.95
N VAL A 90 5.53 5.56 4.63
CA VAL A 90 6.19 4.58 3.77
C VAL A 90 7.48 5.20 3.22
N THR A 91 8.56 4.44 3.19
CA THR A 91 9.86 4.89 2.70
C THR A 91 10.42 3.92 1.67
N CYS A 92 10.90 4.47 0.55
CA CYS A 92 11.45 3.72 -0.56
C CYS A 92 12.90 3.33 -0.27
N ALA A 93 13.31 2.12 -0.63
CA ALA A 93 14.66 1.64 -0.40
C ALA A 93 15.74 2.23 -1.31
N ASP A 94 15.38 2.72 -2.51
CA ASP A 94 16.38 3.16 -3.48
C ASP A 94 16.93 4.55 -3.16
N HIS A 95 16.04 5.50 -2.85
CA HIS A 95 16.39 6.91 -2.65
C HIS A 95 15.82 7.52 -1.37
N GLU A 96 15.24 6.69 -0.50
CA GLU A 96 14.70 7.09 0.81
C GLU A 96 13.61 8.16 0.76
N TYR A 97 12.99 8.34 -0.41
CA TYR A 97 11.78 9.15 -0.51
C TYR A 97 10.74 8.58 0.43
N CYS A 98 9.96 9.48 1.01
CA CYS A 98 9.09 9.16 2.12
C CYS A 98 7.74 9.84 1.91
N TRP A 99 6.66 9.11 2.17
CA TRP A 99 5.31 9.59 1.90
C TRP A 99 4.39 9.35 3.09
N ASP A 100 3.46 10.26 3.31
CA ASP A 100 2.36 10.13 4.25
C ASP A 100 1.24 9.30 3.61
N ILE A 101 1.02 8.06 4.09
CA ILE A 101 0.02 7.15 3.51
C ILE A 101 -1.41 7.67 3.62
N ARG A 102 -1.68 8.60 4.55
CA ARG A 102 -3.03 9.10 4.83
C ARG A 102 -3.49 10.09 3.76
N ASN A 103 -2.56 10.89 3.23
CA ASN A 103 -2.88 11.98 2.30
C ASN A 103 -2.07 11.93 0.99
N GLY A 104 -1.07 11.05 0.88
CA GLY A 104 -0.23 10.83 -0.28
C GLY A 104 0.82 11.92 -0.55
N ARG A 105 1.02 12.86 0.39
CA ARG A 105 2.07 13.89 0.31
C ARG A 105 3.44 13.27 0.50
N ILE A 106 4.41 13.75 -0.25
CA ILE A 106 5.81 13.53 0.08
C ILE A 106 6.15 14.23 1.40
N LEU A 107 6.92 13.56 2.23
CA LEU A 107 7.47 14.04 3.50
C LEU A 107 8.97 14.30 3.40
N TRP A 108 9.64 13.62 2.46
CA TRP A 108 11.03 13.82 2.13
C TRP A 108 11.34 13.30 0.71
N PRO A 109 12.10 14.04 -0.10
CA PRO A 109 12.44 15.46 0.07
C PRO A 109 11.18 16.35 -0.02
N GLU A 110 11.16 17.47 0.71
CA GLU A 110 9.96 18.32 0.82
C GLU A 110 9.76 19.27 -0.38
N ASP A 111 10.80 19.48 -1.19
CA ASP A 111 10.82 20.39 -2.34
C ASP A 111 10.39 19.74 -3.67
N GLU A 112 10.04 18.46 -3.64
CA GLU A 112 9.49 17.76 -4.80
C GLU A 112 7.96 17.66 -4.76
N ASN A 113 7.34 17.45 -5.92
CA ASN A 113 5.88 17.45 -6.06
C ASN A 113 5.31 16.09 -6.52
N TYR A 114 6.02 14.99 -6.28
CA TYR A 114 5.49 13.65 -6.48
C TYR A 114 4.34 13.34 -5.51
N ARG A 115 3.44 12.43 -5.90
CA ARG A 115 2.31 12.02 -5.08
C ARG A 115 2.15 10.51 -5.06
N LEU A 116 1.98 9.98 -3.85
CA LEU A 116 1.64 8.58 -3.66
C LEU A 116 0.21 8.34 -4.16
N LYS A 117 0.07 7.47 -5.16
CA LYS A 117 -1.26 7.04 -5.62
C LYS A 117 -1.92 6.24 -4.50
N LYS A 118 -3.04 6.75 -3.99
CA LYS A 118 -3.89 6.08 -3.01
C LYS A 118 -5.12 5.51 -3.70
N TYR A 119 -5.70 4.49 -3.09
CA TYR A 119 -6.94 3.88 -3.53
C TYR A 119 -8.00 3.97 -2.43
N PRO A 120 -9.27 4.24 -2.77
CA PRO A 120 -10.37 4.03 -1.83
C PRO A 120 -10.39 2.58 -1.34
N VAL A 121 -10.52 2.39 -0.04
CA VAL A 121 -10.50 1.08 0.61
C VAL A 121 -11.57 1.01 1.70
N LYS A 122 -12.24 -0.13 1.81
CA LYS A 122 -13.21 -0.41 2.87
C LYS A 122 -13.12 -1.86 3.33
N VAL A 123 -13.63 -2.14 4.53
CA VAL A 123 -13.93 -3.50 4.99
C VAL A 123 -15.42 -3.73 4.87
N GLU A 124 -15.81 -4.81 4.20
CA GLU A 124 -17.21 -5.22 4.07
C GLU A 124 -17.30 -6.73 4.28
N ALA A 125 -18.16 -7.17 5.20
CA ALA A 125 -18.31 -8.59 5.57
C ALA A 125 -16.98 -9.32 5.89
N GLY A 126 -16.05 -8.63 6.56
CA GLY A 126 -14.74 -9.20 6.95
C GLY A 126 -13.71 -9.26 5.82
N ILE A 127 -14.00 -8.67 4.64
CA ILE A 127 -13.13 -8.66 3.47
C ILE A 127 -12.69 -7.23 3.16
N VAL A 128 -11.40 -7.04 2.86
CA VAL A 128 -10.88 -5.77 2.34
C VAL A 128 -11.26 -5.63 0.88
N LYS A 129 -11.82 -4.48 0.55
CA LYS A 129 -12.21 -4.10 -0.80
C LYS A 129 -11.50 -2.83 -1.23
N VAL A 130 -10.99 -2.79 -2.46
CA VAL A 130 -10.24 -1.66 -3.03
C VAL A 130 -10.89 -1.20 -4.32
N LYS A 131 -11.01 0.10 -4.54
CA LYS A 131 -11.46 0.67 -5.82
C LYS A 131 -10.27 1.08 -6.68
N LEU A 132 -10.21 0.59 -7.92
CA LEU A 132 -9.19 0.96 -8.89
C LEU A 132 -9.65 2.20 -9.66
N ASP A 133 -9.32 3.39 -9.17
CA ASP A 133 -9.56 4.66 -9.86
C ASP A 133 -8.50 4.95 -10.94
#